data_AF-A0A2V6LR85-F1
#
_entry.id   AF-A0A2V6LR85-F1
#
_cell.length_a   1.000
_cell.length_b   1.000
_cell.length_c   1.000
_cell.angle_alpha   90.00
_cell.angle_beta   90.00
_cell.angle_gamma   90.00
#
_symmetry.space_group_name_H-M   'P 1'
#
loop_
_entity.id
_entity.type
_entity.pdbx_description
1 polymer ?
#
loop_
_entity_poly.entity_id
_entity_poly.type
_entity_poly.pdbx_seq_one_letter_code
_entity_poly.pdbx_strand_id
1 'polypeptide(L)'
;MLLLRPEILCAAMLFRAMVPLVPDSLPDLSSVRVWIGAGNQDPIIPTSQTQRLVEHLRSAGADVTIRFFNAGHGLTNSEVEAAGQWLKDLTS
;
A
#
# COMPACT_ATOMS: atom_id res chain seq x y z
N MET A 1 -10.39 -7.37 -0.21
CA MET A 1 -11.16 -6.16 -0.53
C MET A 1 -10.64 -5.55 -1.82
N LEU A 2 -9.48 -4.87 -1.87
CA LEU A 2 -8.95 -4.29 -3.13
C LEU A 2 -8.88 -5.27 -4.31
N LEU A 3 -8.23 -6.43 -4.11
CA LEU A 3 -8.02 -7.41 -5.20
C LEU A 3 -9.24 -8.27 -5.54
N LEU A 4 -10.33 -8.18 -4.76
CA LEU A 4 -11.49 -9.07 -4.88
C LEU A 4 -12.81 -8.31 -5.12
N ARG A 5 -12.88 -7.04 -4.71
CA ARG A 5 -14.05 -6.16 -4.72
C ARG A 5 -13.59 -4.70 -4.95
N PRO A 6 -12.98 -4.41 -6.11
CA PRO A 6 -12.36 -3.11 -6.40
C PRO A 6 -13.35 -1.94 -6.35
N GLU A 7 -14.64 -2.20 -6.53
CA GLU A 7 -15.72 -1.20 -6.56
C GLU A 7 -16.07 -0.60 -5.19
N ILE A 8 -15.55 -1.16 -4.10
CA ILE A 8 -15.93 -0.77 -2.73
C ILE A 8 -15.05 0.36 -2.18
N LEU A 9 -13.82 0.51 -2.68
CA LEU A 9 -12.82 1.41 -2.11
C LEU A 9 -12.23 2.32 -3.20
N CYS A 10 -12.34 3.63 -3.02
CA CYS A 10 -11.64 4.61 -3.86
C CYS A 10 -10.19 4.86 -3.39
N ALA A 11 -9.88 4.55 -2.14
CA ALA A 11 -8.55 4.72 -1.57
C ALA A 11 -8.24 3.71 -0.46
N ALA A 12 -6.95 3.41 -0.26
CA ALA A 12 -6.48 2.56 0.83
C ALA A 12 -5.11 3.01 1.37
N MET A 13 -4.95 2.99 2.70
CA MET A 13 -3.67 3.20 3.38
C MET A 13 -3.24 1.89 4.02
N LEU A 14 -2.10 1.35 3.59
CA LEU A 14 -1.62 0.02 3.94
C LEU A 14 -0.33 0.13 4.74
N PHE A 15 -0.39 -0.20 6.03
CA PHE A 15 0.76 -0.23 6.91
C PHE A 15 1.30 -1.65 7.00
N ARG A 16 2.62 -1.81 6.85
CA ARG A 16 3.31 -3.12 6.97
C ARG A 16 2.61 -4.19 6.13
N ALA A 17 2.29 -3.85 4.90
CA ALA A 17 1.50 -4.72 4.03
C ALA A 17 2.39 -5.70 3.27
N MET A 18 1.91 -6.94 3.19
CA MET A 18 2.48 -8.02 2.39
C MET A 18 1.52 -8.38 1.25
N VAL A 19 1.98 -9.17 0.27
CA VAL A 19 1.11 -9.74 -0.77
C VAL A 19 0.13 -10.71 -0.10
N PRO A 20 -1.19 -10.42 -0.05
CA PRO A 20 -2.13 -11.26 0.68
C PRO A 20 -2.52 -12.51 -0.12
N LEU A 21 -2.58 -12.37 -1.45
CA LEU A 21 -2.91 -13.40 -2.43
C LEU A 21 -2.51 -12.91 -3.82
N VAL A 22 -2.41 -13.83 -4.78
CA VAL A 22 -2.23 -13.51 -6.20
C VAL A 22 -3.45 -14.05 -6.93
N PRO A 23 -4.35 -13.19 -7.45
CA PRO A 23 -5.56 -13.65 -8.12
C PRO A 23 -5.23 -14.18 -9.52
N ASP A 24 -6.04 -15.11 -10.03
CA ASP A 24 -5.88 -15.66 -11.39
C ASP A 24 -6.06 -14.58 -12.48
N SER A 25 -6.86 -13.56 -12.19
CA SER A 25 -7.05 -12.36 -13.01
C SER A 25 -6.95 -11.10 -12.15
N LEU A 26 -6.20 -10.10 -12.62
CA LEU A 26 -6.13 -8.80 -11.94
C LEU A 26 -7.43 -8.01 -12.14
N PRO A 27 -7.99 -7.41 -11.07
CA PRO A 27 -9.11 -6.47 -11.22
C PRO A 27 -8.65 -5.14 -11.81
N ASP A 28 -9.60 -4.33 -12.26
CA ASP A 28 -9.35 -2.93 -12.62
C ASP A 28 -9.32 -2.06 -11.35
N LEU A 29 -8.15 -1.51 -11.04
CA LEU A 29 -7.91 -0.57 -9.95
C LEU A 29 -7.57 0.85 -10.47
N SER A 30 -7.86 1.17 -11.74
CA SER A 30 -7.54 2.46 -12.35
C SER A 30 -8.09 3.69 -11.62
N SER A 31 -9.18 3.53 -10.87
CA SER A 31 -9.80 4.58 -10.04
C SER A 31 -9.34 4.58 -8.58
N VAL A 32 -8.44 3.68 -8.20
CA VAL A 32 -8.06 3.43 -6.81
C VAL A 32 -6.68 4.02 -6.50
N ARG A 33 -6.62 4.81 -5.42
CA ARG A 33 -5.38 5.39 -4.90
C ARG A 33 -4.90 4.62 -3.67
N VAL A 34 -3.66 4.15 -3.67
CA VAL A 34 -3.09 3.35 -2.59
C VAL A 34 -1.85 4.01 -2.02
N TRP A 35 -1.81 4.15 -0.70
CA TRP A 35 -0.63 4.55 0.04
C TRP A 35 -0.07 3.35 0.81
N ILE A 36 1.24 3.15 0.76
CA ILE A 36 1.93 2.05 1.46
C ILE A 36 3.05 2.60 2.34
N GLY A 37 2.99 2.27 3.62
CA GLY A 37 4.05 2.52 4.60
C GLY A 37 4.76 1.22 5.00
N ALA A 38 6.07 1.16 4.78
CA ALA A 38 6.87 -0.03 5.02
C ALA A 38 8.14 0.26 5.84
N GLY A 39 8.50 -0.65 6.75
CA GLY A 39 9.75 -0.59 7.49
C GLY A 39 10.89 -1.20 6.66
N ASN A 40 12.01 -0.49 6.52
CA ASN A 40 13.20 -1.03 5.83
C ASN A 40 14.05 -1.98 6.71
N GLN A 41 13.70 -2.11 7.98
CA GLN A 41 14.31 -3.03 8.96
C GLN A 41 13.29 -4.05 9.49
N ASP A 42 12.17 -4.23 8.79
CA ASP A 42 11.11 -5.16 9.20
C ASP A 42 11.60 -6.61 9.11
N PRO A 43 11.69 -7.35 10.23
CA PRO A 43 12.14 -8.74 10.23
C PRO A 43 11.07 -9.71 9.68
N ILE A 44 9.83 -9.26 9.53
CA ILE A 44 8.68 -10.06 9.09
C ILE A 44 8.42 -9.84 7.60
N ILE A 45 8.52 -8.60 7.13
CA ILE A 45 8.18 -8.23 5.75
C ILE A 45 9.41 -7.62 5.07
N PRO A 46 10.19 -8.44 4.33
CA PRO A 46 11.31 -7.93 3.55
C PRO A 46 10.86 -6.88 2.54
N THR A 47 11.71 -5.88 2.29
CA THR A 47 11.48 -4.82 1.28
C THR A 47 11.06 -5.37 -0.08
N SER A 48 11.60 -6.53 -0.49
CA SER A 48 11.24 -7.19 -1.76
C SER A 48 9.79 -7.67 -1.81
N GLN A 49 9.21 -8.11 -0.69
CA GLN A 49 7.78 -8.48 -0.61
C GLN A 49 6.89 -7.25 -0.75
N THR A 50 7.27 -6.14 -0.12
CA THR A 50 6.58 -4.86 -0.27
C THR A 50 6.65 -4.35 -1.72
N GLN A 51 7.83 -4.45 -2.35
CA GLN A 51 7.99 -4.08 -3.76
C GLN A 51 7.12 -4.93 -4.67
N ARG A 52 7.04 -6.25 -4.44
CA ARG A 52 6.16 -7.15 -5.18
C ARG A 52 4.68 -6.77 -5.02
N LEU A 53 4.25 -6.38 -3.82
CA LEU A 53 2.89 -5.87 -3.59
C LEU A 53 2.63 -4.58 -4.41
N VAL A 54 3.59 -3.64 -4.41
CA VAL A 54 3.49 -2.41 -5.22
C VAL A 54 3.34 -2.75 -6.69
N GLU A 55 4.17 -3.66 -7.21
CA GLU A 55 4.12 -4.09 -8.61
C GLU A 55 2.77 -4.73 -8.97
N HIS A 56 2.24 -5.61 -8.10
CA HIS A 56 0.93 -6.21 -8.32
C HIS A 56 -0.19 -5.17 -8.38
N LEU A 57 -0.20 -4.21 -7.45
CA LEU A 57 -1.23 -3.16 -7.40
C LEU A 57 -1.14 -2.21 -8.60
N ARG A 58 0.09 -1.83 -9.00
CA ARG A 58 0.31 -1.00 -10.19
C ARG A 58 -0.07 -1.73 -11.49
N SER A 59 0.21 -3.04 -11.57
CA SER A 59 -0.17 -3.86 -12.72
C SER A 59 -1.69 -3.99 -12.85
N ALA A 60 -2.42 -3.88 -11.75
CA ALA A 60 -3.88 -3.79 -11.73
C ALA A 60 -4.41 -2.36 -12.00
N GLY A 61 -3.54 -1.37 -12.21
CA GLY A 61 -3.92 0.01 -12.57
C GLY A 61 -3.98 1.00 -11.41
N ALA A 62 -3.71 0.59 -10.17
CA ALA A 62 -3.76 1.50 -9.02
C ALA A 62 -2.68 2.58 -9.07
N ASP A 63 -3.01 3.79 -8.62
CA ASP A 63 -2.03 4.83 -8.30
C ASP A 63 -1.42 4.55 -6.93
N VAL A 64 -0.16 4.08 -6.91
CA VAL A 64 0.51 3.62 -5.69
C VAL A 64 1.63 4.56 -5.27
N THR A 65 1.43 5.20 -4.11
CA THR A 65 2.46 5.93 -3.35
C THR A 65 3.07 5.00 -2.30
N ILE A 66 4.40 4.86 -2.28
CA ILE A 66 5.12 4.09 -1.26
C ILE A 66 6.11 4.97 -0.50
N ARG A 67 6.21 4.74 0.82
CA ARG A 67 7.18 5.36 1.72
C ARG A 67 7.85 4.29 2.58
N PHE A 68 9.18 4.33 2.62
CA PHE A 68 9.98 3.51 3.52
C PHE A 68 10.40 4.31 4.75
N PHE A 69 10.31 3.67 5.91
CA PHE A 69 10.67 4.24 7.20
C PHE A 69 11.82 3.45 7.79
N ASN A 70 12.70 4.15 8.52
CA ASN A 70 13.75 3.53 9.32
C ASN A 70 13.12 2.90 10.57
N ALA A 71 12.45 1.76 10.37
CA ALA A 71 11.63 1.09 11.36
C ALA A 71 11.59 -0.42 11.08
N GLY A 72 11.42 -1.19 12.15
CA GLY A 72 11.05 -2.61 12.07
C GLY A 72 9.56 -2.80 11.79
N HIS A 73 8.96 -3.84 12.36
CA HIS A 73 7.55 -4.12 12.17
C HIS A 73 6.60 -3.13 12.90
N GLY A 74 7.10 -2.43 13.91
CA GLY A 74 6.31 -1.44 14.66
C GLY A 74 5.96 -0.21 13.83
N LEU A 75 4.76 0.34 14.06
CA LEU A 75 4.31 1.60 13.48
C LEU A 75 4.96 2.80 14.18
N THR A 76 5.37 3.81 13.42
CA THR A 76 5.98 5.04 13.97
C THR A 76 5.05 6.25 13.81
N ASN A 77 5.22 7.27 14.66
CA ASN A 77 4.48 8.52 14.53
C ASN A 77 4.74 9.21 13.17
N SER A 78 6.01 9.20 12.72
CA SER A 78 6.39 9.75 11.41
C SER A 78 5.65 9.09 10.24
N GLU A 79 5.35 7.79 10.37
CA GLU A 79 4.60 7.04 9.38
C GLU A 79 3.12 7.44 9.38
N VAL A 80 2.51 7.55 10.56
CA VAL A 80 1.12 8.03 10.71
C VAL A 80 0.96 9.46 10.20
N GLU A 81 1.91 10.35 10.49
CA GLU A 81 1.92 11.73 10.01
C GLU A 81 2.00 11.80 8.49
N ALA A 82 2.91 11.05 7.87
CA ALA A 82 3.06 10.99 6.42
C ALA A 82 1.79 10.45 5.73
N ALA A 83 1.16 9.44 6.34
CA ALA A 83 -0.07 8.84 5.86
C ALA A 83 -1.24 9.85 5.98
N GLY A 84 -1.32 10.57 7.10
CA GLY A 84 -2.30 11.64 7.31
C GLY A 84 -2.14 12.81 6.34
N GLN A 85 -0.90 13.17 5.99
CA GLN A 85 -0.63 14.18 4.97
C GLN A 85 -1.12 13.72 3.60
N TRP A 86 -0.82 12.48 3.21
CA TRP A 86 -1.29 11.92 1.95
C TRP A 86 -2.82 11.92 1.85
N LEU A 87 -3.52 11.63 2.95
CA LEU A 87 -4.99 11.68 2.97
C LEU A 87 -5.53 13.11 2.77
N LYS A 88 -4.88 14.13 3.35
CA LYS A 88 -5.28 15.53 3.13
C LYS A 88 -5.10 15.94 1.68
N ASP A 89 -3.99 15.56 1.08
CA ASP A 89 -3.66 15.84 -0.33
C ASP A 89 -4.64 15.13 -1.29
N LEU A 90 -5.23 14.00 -0.87
CA LEU A 90 -6.23 13.27 -1.64
C LEU A 90 -7.56 14.01 -1.78
N THR A 91 -7.91 14.79 -0.74
CA THR A 91 -9.21 15.47 -0.57
C THR A 91 -9.19 16.95 -0.94
N SER A 92 -8.02 17.50 -1.24
CA SER A 92 -7.83 18.89 -1.66
C SER A 92 -7.93 19.02 -3.18
#